data_AF-A0A2V7MCT4-F1
#
_entry.id   AF-A0A2V7MCT4-F1
#
_cell.length_a   1.000
_cell.length_b   1.000
_cell.length_c   1.000
_cell.angle_alpha   90.00
_cell.angle_beta   90.00
_cell.angle_gamma   90.00
#
_symmetry.space_group_name_H-M   'P 1'
#
loop_
_entity.id
_entity.type
_entity.pdbx_description
1 polymer ?
#
loop_
_entity_poly.entity_id
_entity_poly.type
_entity_poly.pdbx_seq_one_letter_code
_entity_poly.pdbx_strand_id
1 'polypeptide(L)'
;MGAERPHDLALAHAGNRECGFDTPHVVERTLGVGHVFTGNPQDTVVLTIEPGATVRFRAGAGLNFGETGAGAIVIPPGGDPVVMESDSAAAPSPSWQGLRFKQSRSQLRDVTLRQCGQDYPFDNPGACIISAGAELLIDGVTIDHGRNGVNLGFGTVLSAGTRNLTVTNTQGYVATIAPHLIESFPRGGQFTLNDGSEIVVTSGRVTQSTTWTEPGLPLRFTGGVLFDDPGNPILTLPPGLHLRFDPGAGLSFPTGGLIAGSSTGAGVVLESTGDGWLGIQIEHGAGSALRSVVMQDCGIPQGYPWSACLRFGPEGGIDSGLVVQDVLIRGSRSAGVTLELGGRFHPSSHNLTITQSATYPLGLYARQIPFIPAGDYRFNAIDAIDVIGDYGVGYDSVSWRNLGVPYRFRTGLGVDATLVLEPGVTIEVGVGMRVTAGFGNLVAVGTATDPVTFRSVTPGVPGSWMGIEMGAASPGPGTRFDHVVIADA
;
A
#
# COMPACT_ATOMS: atom_id res chain seq x y z
N MET A 1 31.34 -4.62 63.30
CA MET A 1 30.40 -5.06 62.25
C MET A 1 30.31 -3.95 61.23
N GLY A 2 31.08 -4.09 60.15
CA GLY A 2 31.15 -3.11 59.08
C GLY A 2 30.02 -3.34 58.08
N ALA A 3 29.39 -2.25 57.67
CA ALA A 3 28.46 -2.21 56.54
C ALA A 3 29.26 -1.81 55.29
N GLU A 4 29.21 -2.67 54.27
CA GLU A 4 29.79 -2.43 52.95
C GLU A 4 28.98 -1.37 52.21
N ARG A 5 29.69 -0.44 51.58
CA ARG A 5 29.17 0.60 50.69
C ARG A 5 29.12 0.07 49.27
N PRO A 6 28.04 0.29 48.50
CA PRO A 6 28.08 0.10 47.05
C PRO A 6 28.92 1.22 46.42
N HIS A 7 29.86 0.85 45.55
CA HIS A 7 30.62 1.78 44.74
C HIS A 7 29.75 2.28 43.58
N ASP A 8 29.06 3.40 43.78
CA ASP A 8 28.50 4.21 42.69
C ASP A 8 29.63 5.00 42.02
N LEU A 9 29.90 4.69 40.75
CA LEU A 9 30.76 5.52 39.89
C LEU A 9 29.91 6.59 39.22
N ALA A 10 30.21 7.84 39.56
CA ALA A 10 29.65 9.06 39.02
C ALA A 10 30.28 9.43 37.67
N LEU A 11 29.45 9.96 36.75
CA LEU A 11 29.68 10.99 35.72
C LEU A 11 28.42 10.99 34.81
N ALA A 12 27.71 12.08 34.49
CA ALA A 12 28.08 13.49 34.42
C ALA A 12 26.90 14.40 34.85
N HIS A 13 27.23 15.51 35.51
CA HIS A 13 26.39 16.71 35.55
C HIS A 13 26.78 17.61 34.38
N ALA A 14 25.77 18.29 33.82
CA ALA A 14 25.90 19.29 32.77
C ALA A 14 26.90 20.40 33.15
N GLY A 15 27.86 20.64 32.26
CA GLY A 15 28.81 21.76 32.36
C GLY A 15 30.09 21.44 31.60
N ASN A 16 30.42 22.28 30.60
CA ASN A 16 31.66 22.24 29.83
C ASN A 16 32.89 21.91 30.70
N ARG A 17 33.33 20.65 30.68
CA ARG A 17 34.69 20.25 31.07
C ARG A 17 35.08 19.04 30.24
N GLU A 18 36.10 19.24 29.40
CA GLU A 18 36.91 18.18 28.83
C GLU A 18 37.46 17.33 29.99
N CYS A 19 37.12 16.05 30.00
CA CYS A 19 37.75 15.07 30.87
C CYS A 19 38.16 13.90 29.99
N GLY A 20 39.44 13.89 29.61
CA GLY A 20 40.07 12.70 29.06
C GLY A 20 40.03 11.58 30.10
N PHE A 21 39.27 10.52 29.81
CA PHE A 21 39.28 9.27 30.55
C PHE A 21 39.57 8.13 29.59
N ASP A 22 40.31 7.13 30.09
CA ASP A 22 40.80 5.98 29.35
C ASP A 22 39.68 5.28 28.58
N THR A 23 39.98 5.04 27.32
CA THR A 23 39.25 4.18 26.40
C THR A 23 39.35 2.72 26.88
N PRO A 24 38.24 1.96 26.95
CA PRO A 24 36.88 2.25 26.46
C PRO A 24 35.87 2.64 27.56
N HIS A 25 34.87 3.46 27.20
CA HIS A 25 33.71 3.75 28.06
C HIS A 25 32.76 2.55 28.08
N VAL A 26 32.43 2.03 29.27
CA VAL A 26 31.54 0.86 29.42
C VAL A 26 30.17 1.27 29.96
N VAL A 27 29.11 0.89 29.26
CA VAL A 27 27.71 1.09 29.64
C VAL A 27 27.18 -0.21 30.26
N GLU A 28 26.89 -0.16 31.57
CA GLU A 28 26.54 -1.37 32.33
C GLU A 28 25.07 -1.76 32.27
N ARG A 29 24.18 -0.79 32.02
CA ARG A 29 22.72 -0.95 31.97
C ARG A 29 22.12 0.04 30.98
N THR A 30 20.85 -0.12 30.64
CA THR A 30 20.16 0.87 29.79
C THR A 30 20.20 2.26 30.43
N LEU A 31 20.76 3.22 29.71
CA LEU A 31 20.88 4.61 30.14
C LEU A 31 19.84 5.47 29.43
N GLY A 32 19.00 6.17 30.20
CA GLY A 32 18.12 7.21 29.70
C GLY A 32 18.84 8.54 29.60
N VAL A 33 18.83 9.15 28.41
CA VAL A 33 19.28 10.50 28.14
C VAL A 33 18.03 11.38 27.95
N GLY A 34 17.81 12.24 28.92
CA GLY A 34 16.64 13.11 29.03
C GLY A 34 16.53 13.63 30.46
N HIS A 35 15.62 14.56 30.70
CA HIS A 35 15.38 15.03 32.06
C HIS A 35 14.79 13.92 32.91
N VAL A 36 15.42 13.65 34.04
CA VAL A 36 14.90 12.64 34.98
C VAL A 36 14.16 13.33 36.12
N PHE A 37 14.61 14.46 36.71
CA PHE A 37 13.87 15.10 37.83
C PHE A 37 14.03 16.61 38.13
N THR A 38 14.78 17.45 37.40
CA THR A 38 15.06 18.84 37.89
C THR A 38 15.29 19.95 36.84
N GLY A 39 15.05 19.71 35.55
CA GLY A 39 15.34 20.70 34.49
C GLY A 39 14.12 21.50 34.03
N ASN A 40 14.37 22.64 33.37
CA ASN A 40 13.34 23.30 32.56
C ASN A 40 12.91 22.32 31.46
N PRO A 41 11.63 21.93 31.35
CA PRO A 41 11.16 20.98 30.34
C PRO A 41 11.37 21.43 28.88
N GLN A 42 11.83 22.68 28.67
CA GLN A 42 12.22 23.22 27.36
C GLN A 42 13.68 22.93 26.97
N ASP A 43 14.57 22.59 27.91
CA ASP A 43 15.98 22.36 27.60
C ASP A 43 16.19 20.92 27.10
N THR A 44 17.03 20.72 26.09
CA THR A 44 17.38 19.39 25.58
C THR A 44 18.68 18.90 26.22
N VAL A 45 18.67 17.71 26.82
CA VAL A 45 19.89 17.04 27.29
C VAL A 45 20.61 16.42 26.09
N VAL A 46 21.83 16.85 25.78
CA VAL A 46 22.60 16.33 24.64
C VAL A 46 23.77 15.49 25.14
N LEU A 47 23.81 14.23 24.75
CA LEU A 47 25.00 13.37 24.84
C LEU A 47 25.86 13.59 23.60
N THR A 48 27.02 14.22 23.76
CA THR A 48 28.00 14.34 22.69
C THR A 48 29.02 13.23 22.80
N ILE A 49 29.28 12.52 21.71
CA ILE A 49 30.36 11.52 21.63
C ILE A 49 31.38 12.03 20.62
N GLU A 50 32.62 12.14 21.07
CA GLU A 50 33.72 12.61 20.23
C GLU A 50 34.06 11.57 19.14
N PRO A 51 34.38 12.01 17.91
CA PRO A 51 34.89 11.12 16.86
C PRO A 51 36.07 10.27 17.34
N GLY A 52 36.12 9.01 16.91
CA GLY A 52 37.13 8.03 17.30
C GLY A 52 36.87 7.35 18.65
N ALA A 53 35.87 7.77 19.42
CA ALA A 53 35.53 7.13 20.68
C ALA A 53 35.01 5.69 20.48
N THR A 54 35.34 4.81 21.43
CA THR A 54 34.76 3.47 21.54
C THR A 54 33.90 3.37 22.79
N VAL A 55 32.63 2.97 22.62
CA VAL A 55 31.65 2.75 23.68
C VAL A 55 31.26 1.27 23.70
N ARG A 56 31.42 0.61 24.85
CA ARG A 56 31.15 -0.81 25.03
C ARG A 56 29.91 -1.04 25.88
N PHE A 57 29.09 -2.01 25.50
CA PHE A 57 27.82 -2.30 26.17
C PHE A 57 27.86 -3.68 26.83
N ARG A 58 27.55 -3.74 28.13
CA ARG A 58 27.25 -5.00 28.81
C ARG A 58 26.00 -5.64 28.19
N ALA A 59 25.85 -6.96 28.39
CA ALA A 59 24.70 -7.67 27.87
C ALA A 59 23.38 -7.06 28.39
N GLY A 60 22.44 -6.77 27.49
CA GLY A 60 21.18 -6.11 27.83
C GLY A 60 21.27 -4.59 28.08
N ALA A 61 22.44 -3.96 28.00
CA ALA A 61 22.54 -2.50 28.09
C ALA A 61 22.07 -1.81 26.80
N GLY A 62 21.88 -0.49 26.84
CA GLY A 62 21.43 0.31 25.70
C GLY A 62 21.39 1.80 26.01
N LEU A 63 21.06 2.63 25.02
CA LEU A 63 20.84 4.07 25.20
C LEU A 63 19.45 4.45 24.73
N ASN A 64 18.69 5.11 25.60
CA ASN A 64 17.36 5.64 25.30
C ASN A 64 17.38 7.16 25.32
N PHE A 65 16.92 7.80 24.26
CA PHE A 65 16.88 9.25 24.11
C PHE A 65 15.42 9.71 24.07
N GLY A 66 15.08 10.65 24.95
CA GLY A 66 13.76 11.29 24.95
C GLY A 66 12.63 10.46 25.56
N GLU A 67 12.95 9.50 26.45
CA GLU A 67 11.95 8.67 27.13
C GLU A 67 11.18 9.41 28.24
N THR A 68 11.90 10.18 29.06
CA THR A 68 11.34 10.92 30.22
C THR A 68 11.37 12.45 30.04
N GLY A 69 11.99 12.95 28.98
CA GLY A 69 12.11 14.38 28.64
C GLY A 69 13.10 14.59 27.49
N ALA A 70 13.12 15.77 26.86
CA ALA A 70 13.92 16.03 25.67
C ALA A 70 15.40 15.64 25.86
N GLY A 71 15.84 14.64 25.09
CA GLY A 71 17.20 14.13 25.12
C GLY A 71 17.65 13.72 23.74
N ALA A 72 18.93 13.90 23.43
CA ALA A 72 19.50 13.67 22.11
C ALA A 72 20.93 13.14 22.19
N ILE A 73 21.38 12.52 21.11
CA ILE A 73 22.81 12.25 20.86
C ILE A 73 23.28 13.09 19.69
N VAL A 74 24.50 13.62 19.79
CA VAL A 74 25.19 14.28 18.69
C VAL A 74 26.58 13.69 18.57
N ILE A 75 26.88 13.13 17.39
CA ILE A 75 28.25 12.81 16.98
C ILE A 75 28.69 13.91 16.01
N PRO A 76 29.64 14.79 16.39
CA PRO A 76 30.12 15.86 15.51
C PRO A 76 30.75 15.31 14.23
N PRO A 77 30.70 16.05 13.10
CA PRO A 77 31.36 15.64 11.87
C PRO A 77 32.89 15.76 11.98
N GLY A 78 33.60 14.91 11.24
CA GLY A 78 35.06 14.98 11.04
C GLY A 78 35.84 14.26 12.14
N GLY A 79 36.68 13.31 11.74
CA GLY A 79 37.48 12.46 12.63
C GLY A 79 37.32 10.98 12.27
N ASP A 80 37.86 10.11 13.11
CA ASP A 80 37.68 8.66 12.96
C ASP A 80 36.25 8.24 13.36
N PRO A 81 35.71 7.14 12.82
CA PRO A 81 34.37 6.68 13.18
C PRO A 81 34.23 6.36 14.67
N VAL A 82 33.07 6.68 15.26
CA VAL A 82 32.69 6.20 16.60
C VAL A 82 32.34 4.72 16.50
N VAL A 83 32.80 3.90 17.46
CA VAL A 83 32.46 2.47 17.54
C VAL A 83 31.62 2.20 18.78
N MET A 84 30.44 1.61 18.58
CA MET A 84 29.57 1.12 19.64
C MET A 84 29.42 -0.39 19.52
N GLU A 85 29.91 -1.14 20.49
CA GLU A 85 30.03 -2.60 20.40
C GLU A 85 29.78 -3.32 21.72
N SER A 86 29.70 -4.64 21.69
CA SER A 86 29.62 -5.44 22.91
C SER A 86 30.88 -5.29 23.75
N ASP A 87 30.74 -5.31 25.08
CA ASP A 87 31.87 -5.31 26.00
C ASP A 87 32.67 -6.63 26.01
N SER A 88 32.14 -7.68 25.39
CA SER A 88 32.84 -8.94 25.17
C SER A 88 32.81 -9.33 23.70
N ALA A 89 33.99 -9.51 23.10
CA ALA A 89 34.10 -9.99 21.72
C ALA A 89 33.51 -11.40 21.52
N ALA A 90 33.36 -12.17 22.59
CA ALA A 90 32.73 -13.50 22.60
C ALA A 90 31.23 -13.46 22.92
N ALA A 91 30.62 -12.28 23.06
CA ALA A 91 29.20 -12.17 23.34
C ALA A 91 28.35 -12.73 22.17
N PRO A 92 27.22 -13.37 22.47
CA PRO A 92 26.27 -13.78 21.43
C PRO A 92 25.78 -12.53 20.68
N SER A 93 25.61 -12.61 19.36
CA SER A 93 24.92 -11.57 18.60
C SER A 93 23.42 -11.92 18.49
N PRO A 94 22.51 -10.97 18.76
CA PRO A 94 22.73 -9.66 19.38
C PRO A 94 23.07 -9.76 20.88
N SER A 95 23.85 -8.82 21.42
CA SER A 95 24.27 -8.79 22.84
C SER A 95 23.73 -7.62 23.65
N TRP A 96 23.43 -6.49 23.01
CA TRP A 96 22.93 -5.28 23.67
C TRP A 96 21.75 -4.68 22.89
N GLN A 97 20.94 -3.84 23.53
CA GLN A 97 19.62 -3.44 23.04
C GLN A 97 19.63 -2.51 21.83
N GLY A 98 20.72 -1.78 21.59
CA GLY A 98 20.78 -0.74 20.56
C GLY A 98 20.49 0.67 21.09
N LEU A 99 20.21 1.57 20.15
CA LEU A 99 19.87 2.97 20.38
C LEU A 99 18.37 3.18 20.17
N ARG A 100 17.70 3.79 21.14
CA ARG A 100 16.27 4.07 21.07
C ARG A 100 16.00 5.57 21.12
N PHE A 101 15.17 6.03 20.20
CA PHE A 101 14.84 7.43 20.04
C PHE A 101 13.32 7.63 20.15
N LYS A 102 12.92 8.52 21.04
CA LYS A 102 11.53 8.94 21.22
C LYS A 102 11.50 10.45 21.39
N GLN A 103 10.76 11.17 20.56
CA GLN A 103 10.59 12.63 20.71
C GLN A 103 11.93 13.40 20.86
N SER A 104 13.00 12.90 20.22
CA SER A 104 14.36 13.45 20.27
C SER A 104 14.76 14.09 18.94
N ARG A 105 15.81 14.92 18.93
CA ARG A 105 16.47 15.43 17.72
C ARG A 105 17.94 15.01 17.73
N SER A 106 18.23 13.85 17.16
CA SER A 106 19.55 13.21 17.28
C SER A 106 20.31 13.18 15.96
N GLN A 107 21.63 13.26 16.04
CA GLN A 107 22.53 13.22 14.89
C GLN A 107 23.56 12.10 15.05
N LEU A 108 23.46 11.09 14.18
CA LEU A 108 24.40 9.99 14.05
C LEU A 108 25.26 10.23 12.82
N ARG A 109 26.55 10.47 13.05
CA ARG A 109 27.56 10.67 12.01
C ARG A 109 28.69 9.68 12.18
N ASP A 110 29.10 9.02 11.09
CA ASP A 110 30.28 8.16 11.04
C ASP A 110 30.37 7.21 12.25
N VAL A 111 29.29 6.46 12.50
CA VAL A 111 29.19 5.56 13.65
C VAL A 111 28.99 4.11 13.20
N THR A 112 29.75 3.21 13.81
CA THR A 112 29.64 1.76 13.62
C THR A 112 28.98 1.13 14.85
N LEU A 113 27.84 0.49 14.66
CA LEU A 113 27.13 -0.29 15.67
C LEU A 113 27.37 -1.78 15.41
N ARG A 114 27.85 -2.53 16.42
CA ARG A 114 28.09 -3.97 16.34
C ARG A 114 27.28 -4.76 17.36
N GLN A 115 26.79 -5.95 16.99
CA GLN A 115 26.22 -6.92 17.94
C GLN A 115 25.02 -6.37 18.74
N CYS A 116 24.20 -5.56 18.09
CA CYS A 116 23.11 -4.77 18.67
C CYS A 116 21.71 -5.29 18.29
N GLY A 117 20.69 -4.74 18.93
CA GLY A 117 19.29 -5.07 18.68
C GLY A 117 18.81 -6.31 19.43
N GLN A 118 19.29 -6.55 20.64
CA GLN A 118 18.73 -7.59 21.49
C GLN A 118 17.22 -7.35 21.71
N ASP A 119 16.43 -8.43 21.73
CA ASP A 119 14.99 -8.35 21.96
C ASP A 119 14.66 -7.67 23.29
N TYR A 120 13.58 -6.90 23.27
CA TYR A 120 12.94 -6.44 24.49
C TYR A 120 11.96 -7.50 25.02
N PRO A 121 11.68 -7.51 26.33
CA PRO A 121 10.52 -8.23 26.83
C PRO A 121 9.26 -7.79 26.07
N PHE A 122 8.35 -8.72 25.76
CA PHE A 122 7.07 -8.50 25.05
C PHE A 122 7.11 -8.41 23.51
N ASP A 123 7.78 -9.37 22.86
CA ASP A 123 7.60 -9.83 21.46
C ASP A 123 7.83 -8.84 20.30
N ASN A 124 8.51 -7.72 20.51
CA ASN A 124 9.01 -6.92 19.39
C ASN A 124 10.47 -7.29 19.08
N PRO A 125 10.80 -7.76 17.87
CA PRO A 125 12.17 -8.09 17.53
C PRO A 125 13.04 -6.82 17.63
N GLY A 126 14.14 -6.92 18.37
CA GLY A 126 15.04 -5.78 18.59
C GLY A 126 15.70 -5.30 17.30
N ALA A 127 16.09 -4.02 17.26
CA ALA A 127 16.86 -3.42 16.17
C ALA A 127 17.98 -2.56 16.75
N CYS A 128 19.07 -2.40 16.00
CA CYS A 128 20.21 -1.58 16.45
C CYS A 128 19.85 -0.10 16.62
N ILE A 129 18.95 0.40 15.78
CA ILE A 129 18.36 1.74 15.91
C ILE A 129 16.84 1.59 15.90
N ILE A 130 16.17 2.08 16.94
CA ILE A 130 14.71 2.11 17.05
C ILE A 130 14.28 3.56 17.20
N SER A 131 13.33 4.01 16.38
CA SER A 131 12.78 5.36 16.44
C SER A 131 11.26 5.33 16.39
N ALA A 132 10.64 6.11 17.28
CA ALA A 132 9.20 6.38 17.24
C ALA A 132 8.95 7.84 17.62
N GLY A 133 8.56 8.67 16.65
CA GLY A 133 8.27 10.09 16.90
C GLY A 133 9.50 10.98 17.09
N ALA A 134 10.70 10.54 16.70
CA ALA A 134 11.94 11.32 16.79
C ALA A 134 12.42 11.82 15.44
N GLU A 135 13.16 12.94 15.44
CA GLU A 135 13.90 13.42 14.28
C GLU A 135 15.35 12.89 14.34
N LEU A 136 15.80 12.23 13.27
CA LEU A 136 17.11 11.59 13.18
C LEU A 136 17.86 12.02 11.93
N LEU A 137 19.12 12.40 12.10
CA LEU A 137 20.09 12.40 11.01
C LEU A 137 20.88 11.09 11.05
N ILE A 138 20.91 10.37 9.93
CA ILE A 138 21.75 9.18 9.71
C ILE A 138 22.73 9.53 8.58
N ASP A 139 24.00 9.75 8.89
CA ASP A 139 25.04 10.08 7.89
C ASP A 139 26.28 9.20 8.12
N GLY A 140 26.51 8.21 7.25
CA GLY A 140 27.69 7.33 7.39
C GLY A 140 27.56 6.33 8.55
N VAL A 141 26.35 5.80 8.78
CA VAL A 141 26.11 4.80 9.84
C VAL A 141 26.34 3.39 9.28
N THR A 142 27.12 2.59 10.00
CA THR A 142 27.33 1.17 9.70
C THR A 142 26.76 0.32 10.83
N ILE A 143 25.93 -0.67 10.49
CA ILE A 143 25.40 -1.67 11.41
C ILE A 143 25.93 -3.03 10.97
N ASP A 144 26.54 -3.76 11.89
CA ASP A 144 27.14 -5.06 11.62
C ASP A 144 26.80 -6.08 12.71
N HIS A 145 26.46 -7.31 12.33
CA HIS A 145 26.06 -8.37 13.27
C HIS A 145 24.89 -7.97 14.18
N GLY A 146 23.88 -7.27 13.66
CA GLY A 146 22.68 -6.88 14.42
C GLY A 146 21.57 -7.94 14.39
N ARG A 147 20.54 -7.80 15.24
CA ARG A 147 19.28 -8.53 15.04
C ARG A 147 18.54 -8.00 13.82
N ASN A 148 18.06 -6.76 13.89
CA ASN A 148 17.61 -5.98 12.73
C ASN A 148 18.46 -4.71 12.64
N GLY A 149 18.59 -4.13 11.44
CA GLY A 149 19.31 -2.88 11.25
C GLY A 149 18.60 -1.71 11.92
N VAL A 150 17.59 -1.15 11.24
CA VAL A 150 16.83 0.00 11.74
C VAL A 150 15.32 -0.30 11.81
N ASN A 151 14.66 0.20 12.84
CA ASN A 151 13.21 0.20 12.99
C ASN A 151 12.73 1.64 13.17
N LEU A 152 12.18 2.24 12.11
CA LEU A 152 11.78 3.65 12.05
C LEU A 152 10.26 3.73 11.93
N GLY A 153 9.59 3.83 13.07
CA GLY A 153 8.15 3.78 13.19
C GLY A 153 7.44 5.10 12.89
N PHE A 154 6.16 5.14 13.26
CA PHE A 154 5.30 6.30 13.07
C PHE A 154 5.87 7.56 13.75
N GLY A 155 5.70 8.71 13.07
CA GLY A 155 6.15 10.02 13.56
C GLY A 155 7.66 10.26 13.50
N THR A 156 8.46 9.26 13.13
CA THR A 156 9.88 9.48 12.88
C THR A 156 10.07 10.39 11.67
N VAL A 157 11.03 11.32 11.75
CA VAL A 157 11.42 12.22 10.66
C VAL A 157 12.91 12.04 10.40
N LEU A 158 13.31 11.87 9.14
CA LEU A 158 14.71 11.86 8.76
C LEU A 158 15.14 13.27 8.37
N SER A 159 16.15 13.81 9.06
CA SER A 159 16.67 15.15 8.79
C SER A 159 17.34 15.22 7.42
N ALA A 160 17.34 16.43 6.84
CA ALA A 160 18.11 16.72 5.64
C ALA A 160 19.59 16.36 5.84
N GLY A 161 20.18 15.72 4.82
CA GLY A 161 21.55 15.19 4.88
C GLY A 161 21.63 13.71 5.27
N THR A 162 20.50 13.05 5.54
CA THR A 162 20.46 11.59 5.77
C THR A 162 20.93 10.84 4.52
N ARG A 163 21.98 10.01 4.67
CA ARG A 163 22.63 9.23 3.61
C ARG A 163 23.53 8.15 4.19
N ASN A 164 24.00 7.24 3.35
CA ASN A 164 25.05 6.27 3.66
C ASN A 164 24.74 5.43 4.93
N LEU A 165 23.63 4.69 4.89
CA LEU A 165 23.37 3.63 5.86
C LEU A 165 23.86 2.29 5.30
N THR A 166 24.81 1.66 5.97
CA THR A 166 25.29 0.31 5.66
C THR A 166 24.77 -0.66 6.72
N VAL A 167 24.15 -1.76 6.31
CA VAL A 167 23.67 -2.82 7.20
C VAL A 167 24.17 -4.17 6.70
N THR A 168 24.96 -4.86 7.51
CA THR A 168 25.54 -6.15 7.17
C THR A 168 25.41 -7.18 8.28
N ASN A 169 25.40 -8.45 7.89
CA ASN A 169 25.40 -9.60 8.80
C ASN A 169 24.25 -9.58 9.82
N THR A 170 23.06 -9.07 9.47
CA THR A 170 21.92 -9.08 10.40
C THR A 170 21.09 -10.35 10.32
N GLN A 171 20.61 -10.83 11.47
CA GLN A 171 19.73 -12.02 11.58
C GLN A 171 18.30 -11.79 11.05
N GLY A 172 17.92 -10.53 10.88
CA GLY A 172 16.60 -10.11 10.43
C GLY A 172 16.71 -9.16 9.25
N TYR A 173 15.84 -8.15 9.23
CA TYR A 173 15.73 -7.21 8.12
C TYR A 173 16.71 -6.05 8.25
N VAL A 174 17.11 -5.53 7.10
CA VAL A 174 17.87 -4.28 6.98
C VAL A 174 17.12 -3.13 7.65
N ALA A 175 15.84 -3.00 7.30
CA ALA A 175 15.00 -1.96 7.84
C ALA A 175 13.54 -2.38 7.97
N THR A 176 12.89 -1.91 9.02
CA THR A 176 11.43 -1.82 9.13
C THR A 176 11.07 -0.33 9.23
N ILE A 177 10.22 0.18 8.34
CA ILE A 177 9.91 1.60 8.26
C ILE A 177 8.41 1.87 8.10
N ALA A 178 7.97 3.04 8.58
CA ALA A 178 6.68 3.61 8.22
C ALA A 178 6.69 4.10 6.75
N PRO A 179 5.54 4.06 6.05
CA PRO A 179 5.47 4.34 4.61
C PRO A 179 5.86 5.77 4.23
N HIS A 180 5.69 6.75 5.11
CA HIS A 180 6.08 8.15 4.86
C HIS A 180 7.60 8.34 4.79
N LEU A 181 8.40 7.34 5.18
CA LEU A 181 9.86 7.39 5.17
C LEU A 181 10.50 6.79 3.91
N ILE A 182 9.73 6.15 3.02
CA ILE A 182 10.30 5.45 1.84
C ILE A 182 11.18 6.39 1.00
N GLU A 183 10.69 7.60 0.71
CA GLU A 183 11.41 8.57 -0.11
C GLU A 183 12.68 9.10 0.58
N SER A 184 12.61 9.31 1.89
CA SER A 184 13.70 9.88 2.70
C SER A 184 14.69 8.84 3.24
N PHE A 185 14.44 7.54 2.99
CA PHE A 185 15.30 6.47 3.45
C PHE A 185 16.73 6.65 2.90
N PRO A 186 17.78 6.52 3.75
CA PRO A 186 19.15 6.78 3.36
C PRO A 186 19.60 5.87 2.20
N ARG A 187 20.17 6.49 1.16
CA ARG A 187 20.78 5.81 0.01
C ARG A 187 22.30 5.82 0.11
N GLY A 188 22.97 4.92 -0.63
CA GLY A 188 24.42 4.96 -0.85
C GLY A 188 25.27 4.06 0.06
N GLY A 189 24.66 3.29 0.97
CA GLY A 189 25.38 2.26 1.74
C GLY A 189 25.28 0.86 1.11
N GLN A 190 25.71 -0.16 1.86
CA GLN A 190 25.63 -1.56 1.44
C GLN A 190 24.66 -2.35 2.32
N PHE A 191 23.93 -3.28 1.70
CA PHE A 191 22.94 -4.12 2.36
C PHE A 191 23.22 -5.60 2.03
N THR A 192 24.26 -6.18 2.63
CA THR A 192 24.77 -7.51 2.27
C THR A 192 24.79 -8.46 3.45
N LEU A 193 24.72 -9.77 3.17
CA LEU A 193 24.82 -10.83 4.19
C LEU A 193 23.74 -10.75 5.30
N ASN A 194 22.60 -10.13 5.00
CA ASN A 194 21.46 -10.07 5.92
C ASN A 194 20.49 -11.20 5.59
N ASP A 195 19.96 -11.86 6.61
CA ASP A 195 18.95 -12.92 6.43
C ASP A 195 17.70 -12.36 5.71
N GLY A 196 17.31 -11.13 6.04
CA GLY A 196 16.31 -10.35 5.30
C GLY A 196 16.95 -9.41 4.29
N SER A 197 16.69 -9.64 3.00
CA SER A 197 17.21 -8.82 1.87
C SER A 197 16.16 -7.84 1.31
N GLU A 198 15.34 -7.27 2.19
CA GLU A 198 14.25 -6.35 1.83
C GLU A 198 14.06 -5.27 2.91
N ILE A 199 13.36 -4.20 2.55
CA ILE A 199 12.84 -3.22 3.51
C ILE A 199 11.38 -3.54 3.77
N VAL A 200 11.08 -3.77 5.04
CA VAL A 200 9.73 -4.04 5.53
C VAL A 200 9.01 -2.71 5.76
N VAL A 201 7.92 -2.47 5.04
CA VAL A 201 7.08 -1.30 5.20
C VAL A 201 5.83 -1.67 5.99
N THR A 202 5.67 -1.08 7.17
CA THR A 202 4.52 -1.35 8.04
C THR A 202 3.27 -0.59 7.58
N SER A 203 2.14 -0.83 8.24
CA SER A 203 0.97 0.03 8.08
C SER A 203 1.27 1.49 8.46
N GLY A 204 0.58 2.44 7.84
CA GLY A 204 0.70 3.85 8.22
C GLY A 204 -0.12 4.79 7.36
N ARG A 205 -0.18 6.05 7.78
CA ARG A 205 -0.84 7.15 7.04
C ARG A 205 0.23 8.00 6.37
N VAL A 206 0.00 8.36 5.11
CA VAL A 206 0.80 9.30 4.33
C VAL A 206 -0.07 10.51 4.05
N THR A 207 0.34 11.67 4.56
CA THR A 207 -0.46 12.92 4.49
C THR A 207 0.05 13.91 3.45
N GLN A 208 1.17 13.60 2.79
CA GLN A 208 1.79 14.45 1.78
C GLN A 208 2.04 13.64 0.51
N SER A 209 1.95 14.29 -0.64
CA SER A 209 2.33 13.67 -1.91
C SER A 209 3.78 13.21 -1.87
N THR A 210 4.05 12.02 -2.38
CA THR A 210 5.38 11.39 -2.34
C THR A 210 5.59 10.51 -3.56
N THR A 211 6.85 10.32 -3.94
CA THR A 211 7.25 9.36 -4.97
C THR A 211 7.99 8.21 -4.31
N TRP A 212 7.44 7.01 -4.44
CA TRP A 212 8.13 5.81 -3.95
C TRP A 212 9.09 5.28 -5.01
N THR A 213 10.31 4.99 -4.58
CA THR A 213 11.35 4.35 -5.38
C THR A 213 12.05 3.32 -4.51
N GLU A 214 12.63 2.29 -5.10
CA GLU A 214 13.47 1.35 -4.36
C GLU A 214 14.75 2.05 -3.90
N PRO A 215 15.03 2.12 -2.59
CA PRO A 215 16.23 2.78 -2.08
C PRO A 215 17.49 1.88 -2.15
N GLY A 216 17.48 0.88 -3.03
CA GLY A 216 18.53 -0.14 -3.19
C GLY A 216 18.14 -1.54 -2.73
N LEU A 217 16.94 -1.72 -2.17
CA LEU A 217 16.37 -3.01 -1.79
C LEU A 217 14.89 -3.08 -2.20
N PRO A 218 14.36 -4.29 -2.45
CA PRO A 218 12.93 -4.50 -2.63
C PRO A 218 12.12 -4.00 -1.42
N LEU A 219 10.92 -3.48 -1.69
CA LEU A 219 9.96 -3.04 -0.69
C LEU A 219 8.88 -4.11 -0.48
N ARG A 220 8.70 -4.56 0.77
CA ARG A 220 7.63 -5.47 1.17
C ARG A 220 6.70 -4.83 2.19
N PHE A 221 5.42 -4.71 1.86
CA PHE A 221 4.40 -4.10 2.71
C PHE A 221 3.71 -5.16 3.56
N THR A 222 3.70 -4.97 4.87
CA THR A 222 3.10 -5.90 5.83
C THR A 222 1.75 -5.42 6.39
N GLY A 223 1.33 -4.20 6.03
CA GLY A 223 0.06 -3.64 6.46
C GLY A 223 -0.47 -2.57 5.51
N GLY A 224 -1.70 -2.13 5.76
CA GLY A 224 -2.38 -1.13 4.93
C GLY A 224 -1.73 0.25 5.00
N VAL A 225 -1.62 0.92 3.85
CA VAL A 225 -1.17 2.30 3.74
C VAL A 225 -2.32 3.20 3.32
N LEU A 226 -2.52 4.29 4.06
CA LEU A 226 -3.62 5.22 3.88
C LEU A 226 -3.14 6.58 3.37
N PHE A 227 -3.68 7.02 2.23
CA PHE A 227 -3.52 8.36 1.66
C PHE A 227 -4.76 9.19 1.95
N ASP A 228 -4.83 9.68 3.18
CA ASP A 228 -5.93 10.45 3.73
C ASP A 228 -5.36 11.74 4.31
N ASP A 229 -5.70 12.89 3.75
CA ASP A 229 -5.42 14.23 4.25
C ASP A 229 -6.24 15.27 3.46
N PRO A 230 -6.68 16.39 4.05
CA PRO A 230 -7.34 17.47 3.31
C PRO A 230 -6.54 18.02 2.12
N GLY A 231 -5.22 17.83 2.10
CA GLY A 231 -4.34 18.19 0.99
C GLY A 231 -4.41 17.26 -0.23
N ASN A 232 -5.23 16.20 -0.20
CA ASN A 232 -5.40 15.21 -1.28
C ASN A 232 -4.06 14.63 -1.78
N PRO A 233 -3.33 13.88 -0.93
CA PRO A 233 -1.97 13.45 -1.21
C PRO A 233 -1.92 12.46 -2.39
N ILE A 234 -0.97 12.67 -3.30
CA ILE A 234 -0.78 11.81 -4.49
C ILE A 234 0.43 10.90 -4.27
N LEU A 235 0.23 9.59 -4.40
CA LEU A 235 1.31 8.63 -4.55
C LEU A 235 1.73 8.54 -6.01
N THR A 236 3.02 8.74 -6.28
CA THR A 236 3.61 8.49 -7.60
C THR A 236 4.48 7.24 -7.57
N LEU A 237 4.20 6.28 -8.46
CA LEU A 237 5.00 5.08 -8.69
C LEU A 237 5.65 5.18 -10.08
N PRO A 238 6.97 5.37 -10.18
CA PRO A 238 7.64 5.47 -11.47
C PRO A 238 7.67 4.12 -12.22
N PRO A 239 7.86 4.15 -13.55
CA PRO A 239 7.97 2.93 -14.37
C PRO A 239 9.06 1.97 -13.87
N GLY A 240 8.78 0.67 -13.91
CA GLY A 240 9.68 -0.40 -13.50
C GLY A 240 9.72 -0.70 -12.00
N LEU A 241 8.97 0.04 -11.17
CA LEU A 241 8.90 -0.22 -9.74
C LEU A 241 8.18 -1.54 -9.44
N HIS A 242 8.74 -2.33 -8.52
CA HIS A 242 8.14 -3.57 -8.03
C HIS A 242 7.82 -3.48 -6.54
N LEU A 243 6.55 -3.59 -6.16
CA LEU A 243 6.10 -3.60 -4.78
C LEU A 243 5.46 -4.95 -4.42
N ARG A 244 5.81 -5.48 -3.25
CA ARG A 244 5.33 -6.78 -2.75
C ARG A 244 4.47 -6.59 -1.51
N PHE A 245 3.34 -7.27 -1.42
CA PHE A 245 2.34 -7.07 -0.37
C PHE A 245 1.98 -8.38 0.34
N ASP A 246 2.04 -8.37 1.67
CA ASP A 246 1.56 -9.47 2.50
C ASP A 246 0.04 -9.59 2.51
N PRO A 247 -0.50 -10.76 2.90
CA PRO A 247 -1.90 -10.89 3.30
C PRO A 247 -2.30 -9.82 4.32
N GLY A 248 -3.30 -9.01 3.97
CA GLY A 248 -3.78 -7.89 4.79
C GLY A 248 -3.12 -6.53 4.49
N ALA A 249 -2.09 -6.47 3.66
CA ALA A 249 -1.54 -5.21 3.15
C ALA A 249 -2.33 -4.71 1.92
N GLY A 250 -2.31 -3.40 1.69
CA GLY A 250 -3.01 -2.75 0.58
C GLY A 250 -2.83 -1.24 0.57
N LEU A 251 -3.31 -0.60 -0.49
CA LEU A 251 -3.26 0.85 -0.65
C LEU A 251 -4.67 1.42 -0.68
N SER A 252 -4.93 2.41 0.16
CA SER A 252 -6.24 3.08 0.24
C SER A 252 -6.07 4.59 0.09
N PHE A 253 -6.92 5.19 -0.73
CA PHE A 253 -6.93 6.62 -1.05
C PHE A 253 -8.33 7.21 -0.77
N PRO A 254 -8.68 7.52 0.50
CA PRO A 254 -9.94 8.18 0.82
C PRO A 254 -10.06 9.61 0.30
N THR A 255 -8.96 10.37 0.33
CA THR A 255 -8.91 11.75 -0.19
C THR A 255 -7.79 11.96 -1.19
N GLY A 256 -6.80 11.07 -1.23
CA GLY A 256 -5.65 11.12 -2.14
C GLY A 256 -5.89 10.52 -3.51
N GLY A 257 -4.80 10.35 -4.27
CA GLY A 257 -4.81 9.71 -5.58
C GLY A 257 -3.53 8.94 -5.88
N LEU A 258 -3.55 8.19 -6.99
CA LEU A 258 -2.45 7.33 -7.41
C LEU A 258 -2.08 7.61 -8.86
N ILE A 259 -0.81 7.93 -9.11
CA ILE A 259 -0.21 7.97 -10.46
C ILE A 259 0.81 6.85 -10.54
N ALA A 260 0.49 5.76 -11.22
CA ALA A 260 1.37 4.61 -11.37
C ALA A 260 1.79 4.38 -12.83
N GLY A 261 3.09 4.25 -13.03
CA GLY A 261 3.74 3.96 -14.29
C GLY A 261 3.62 5.08 -15.33
N SER A 262 3.84 4.71 -16.59
CA SER A 262 3.80 5.62 -17.74
C SER A 262 3.40 4.84 -19.00
N SER A 263 3.19 5.56 -20.11
CA SER A 263 2.99 4.95 -21.43
C SER A 263 4.28 4.43 -22.07
N THR A 264 5.44 4.66 -21.46
CA THR A 264 6.76 4.29 -22.00
C THR A 264 7.70 3.79 -20.89
N GLY A 265 8.23 2.58 -21.04
CA GLY A 265 9.17 1.99 -20.09
C GLY A 265 8.69 0.64 -19.55
N ALA A 266 9.39 0.13 -18.53
CA ALA A 266 8.99 -1.08 -17.84
C ALA A 266 7.72 -0.83 -17.01
N GLY A 267 6.83 -1.83 -16.95
CA GLY A 267 5.61 -1.72 -16.17
C GLY A 267 5.87 -1.68 -14.66
N VAL A 268 4.92 -1.09 -13.91
CA VAL A 268 4.88 -1.22 -12.45
C VAL A 268 4.27 -2.57 -12.10
N VAL A 269 4.89 -3.31 -11.19
CA VAL A 269 4.40 -4.61 -10.72
C VAL A 269 3.99 -4.52 -9.25
N LEU A 270 2.77 -4.96 -8.95
CA LEU A 270 2.21 -5.05 -7.60
C LEU A 270 1.77 -6.49 -7.36
N GLU A 271 2.45 -7.22 -6.48
CA GLU A 271 2.23 -8.65 -6.27
C GLU A 271 2.06 -9.03 -4.79
N SER A 272 1.48 -10.21 -4.53
CA SER A 272 1.44 -10.78 -3.18
C SER A 272 2.74 -11.50 -2.81
N THR A 273 3.05 -11.56 -1.52
CA THR A 273 4.07 -12.46 -0.95
C THR A 273 3.49 -13.81 -0.49
N GLY A 274 2.17 -13.99 -0.56
CA GLY A 274 1.47 -15.19 -0.09
C GLY A 274 0.12 -15.40 -0.77
N ASP A 275 -0.92 -15.74 0.00
CA ASP A 275 -2.25 -16.10 -0.52
C ASP A 275 -3.08 -14.91 -1.04
N GLY A 276 -2.48 -13.74 -1.12
CA GLY A 276 -3.01 -12.56 -1.78
C GLY A 276 -2.82 -11.29 -0.95
N TRP A 277 -3.22 -10.14 -1.48
CA TRP A 277 -3.25 -8.86 -0.76
C TRP A 277 -4.58 -8.14 -0.96
N LEU A 278 -4.83 -7.04 -0.25
CA LEU A 278 -6.13 -6.36 -0.26
C LEU A 278 -6.46 -5.67 -1.58
N GLY A 279 -5.45 -5.32 -2.38
CA GLY A 279 -5.63 -4.52 -3.58
C GLY A 279 -5.53 -3.02 -3.33
N ILE A 280 -6.07 -2.26 -4.28
CA ILE A 280 -6.09 -0.80 -4.31
C ILE A 280 -7.53 -0.32 -4.16
N GLN A 281 -7.77 0.59 -3.22
CA GLN A 281 -9.04 1.30 -3.08
C GLN A 281 -8.84 2.80 -3.30
N ILE A 282 -9.54 3.37 -4.28
CA ILE A 282 -9.51 4.81 -4.59
C ILE A 282 -10.93 5.37 -4.47
N GLU A 283 -11.20 6.19 -3.45
CA GLU A 283 -12.54 6.76 -3.29
C GLU A 283 -12.90 7.68 -4.46
N HIS A 284 -11.94 8.53 -4.87
CA HIS A 284 -12.12 9.50 -5.96
C HIS A 284 -11.10 9.26 -7.08
N GLY A 285 -11.56 8.75 -8.23
CA GLY A 285 -10.71 8.48 -9.39
C GLY A 285 -10.06 9.73 -10.03
N ALA A 286 -10.52 10.92 -9.66
CA ALA A 286 -10.07 12.19 -10.19
C ALA A 286 -8.56 12.38 -9.97
N GLY A 287 -7.81 12.58 -11.06
CA GLY A 287 -6.35 12.75 -10.98
C GLY A 287 -5.55 11.47 -10.74
N SER A 288 -6.22 10.31 -10.65
CA SER A 288 -5.56 9.00 -10.58
C SER A 288 -5.39 8.37 -11.96
N ALA A 289 -4.26 7.70 -12.17
CA ALA A 289 -3.96 7.00 -13.40
C ALA A 289 -3.06 5.78 -13.18
N LEU A 290 -3.40 4.67 -13.82
CA LEU A 290 -2.60 3.46 -13.91
C LEU A 290 -2.19 3.25 -15.37
N ARG A 291 -0.89 3.27 -15.66
CA ARG A 291 -0.33 3.07 -16.99
C ARG A 291 0.76 2.00 -16.98
N SER A 292 0.62 0.96 -17.80
CA SER A 292 1.55 -0.18 -17.81
C SER A 292 1.68 -0.81 -16.40
N VAL A 293 0.56 -1.17 -15.78
CA VAL A 293 0.52 -1.71 -14.40
C VAL A 293 0.08 -3.16 -14.40
N VAL A 294 0.81 -4.00 -13.68
CA VAL A 294 0.46 -5.39 -13.43
C VAL A 294 0.11 -5.57 -11.96
N MET A 295 -1.10 -6.04 -11.67
CA MET A 295 -1.56 -6.39 -10.33
C MET A 295 -1.82 -7.90 -10.26
N GLN A 296 -1.16 -8.58 -9.33
CA GLN A 296 -1.24 -10.05 -9.18
C GLN A 296 -1.70 -10.43 -7.78
N ASP A 297 -2.56 -11.46 -7.71
CA ASP A 297 -3.01 -12.11 -6.47
C ASP A 297 -3.57 -11.09 -5.44
N CYS A 298 -4.45 -10.21 -5.88
CA CYS A 298 -5.02 -9.10 -5.10
C CYS A 298 -6.51 -9.30 -4.80
N GLY A 299 -7.09 -8.42 -3.98
CA GLY A 299 -8.52 -8.39 -3.70
C GLY A 299 -8.98 -9.51 -2.76
N ILE A 300 -8.24 -9.78 -1.68
CA ILE A 300 -8.74 -10.65 -0.61
C ILE A 300 -10.08 -10.11 -0.06
N PRO A 301 -11.13 -10.94 0.03
CA PRO A 301 -12.41 -10.53 0.59
C PRO A 301 -12.31 -9.98 2.03
N GLN A 302 -12.91 -8.82 2.28
CA GLN A 302 -12.92 -8.18 3.61
C GLN A 302 -14.28 -8.27 4.33
N GLY A 303 -15.11 -9.27 3.98
CA GLY A 303 -16.42 -9.47 4.61
C GLY A 303 -17.57 -8.63 4.04
N TYR A 304 -17.34 -7.91 2.93
CA TYR A 304 -18.37 -7.15 2.21
C TYR A 304 -18.40 -7.54 0.73
N PRO A 305 -19.54 -7.44 0.03
CA PRO A 305 -19.75 -8.06 -1.29
C PRO A 305 -19.01 -7.38 -2.46
N TRP A 306 -18.25 -6.31 -2.19
CA TRP A 306 -17.63 -5.44 -3.19
C TRP A 306 -16.10 -5.52 -3.21
N SER A 307 -15.51 -6.55 -2.58
CA SER A 307 -14.07 -6.76 -2.63
C SER A 307 -13.62 -6.99 -4.08
N ALA A 308 -12.52 -6.33 -4.43
CA ALA A 308 -11.88 -6.44 -5.72
C ALA A 308 -10.38 -6.17 -5.59
N CYS A 309 -9.61 -6.55 -6.60
CA CYS A 309 -8.21 -6.14 -6.70
C CYS A 309 -8.06 -4.62 -6.85
N LEU A 310 -8.96 -4.00 -7.62
CA LEU A 310 -9.06 -2.55 -7.74
C LEU A 310 -10.50 -2.12 -7.50
N ARG A 311 -10.71 -1.22 -6.55
CA ARG A 311 -12.01 -0.66 -6.18
C ARG A 311 -11.97 0.86 -6.30
N PHE A 312 -12.99 1.46 -6.91
CA PHE A 312 -13.09 2.93 -6.93
C PHE A 312 -14.51 3.52 -7.06
N GLY A 313 -14.70 4.75 -6.54
CA GLY A 313 -15.96 5.50 -6.40
C GLY A 313 -16.34 5.71 -4.92
N PRO A 314 -17.34 6.56 -4.56
CA PRO A 314 -18.36 7.19 -5.41
C PRO A 314 -18.08 8.67 -5.83
N GLU A 315 -18.85 9.09 -6.85
CA GLU A 315 -19.01 10.43 -7.48
C GLU A 315 -17.80 11.40 -7.57
N GLY A 316 -17.29 11.54 -8.80
CA GLY A 316 -16.66 12.77 -9.34
C GLY A 316 -17.19 13.03 -10.76
N GLY A 317 -17.06 14.26 -11.31
CA GLY A 317 -17.54 14.68 -12.65
C GLY A 317 -17.07 13.86 -13.88
N ILE A 318 -17.66 14.09 -15.07
CA ILE A 318 -17.49 13.26 -16.30
C ILE A 318 -16.03 13.08 -16.76
N ASP A 319 -15.18 14.07 -16.47
CA ASP A 319 -13.75 14.07 -16.83
C ASP A 319 -12.83 13.70 -15.66
N SER A 320 -13.39 13.13 -14.60
CA SER A 320 -12.66 12.79 -13.37
C SER A 320 -12.59 11.28 -13.09
N GLY A 321 -12.84 10.47 -14.11
CA GLY A 321 -12.71 9.02 -14.01
C GLY A 321 -11.27 8.55 -13.82
N LEU A 322 -11.09 7.33 -13.32
CA LEU A 322 -9.78 6.69 -13.23
C LEU A 322 -9.26 6.39 -14.65
N VAL A 323 -8.03 6.82 -14.96
CA VAL A 323 -7.36 6.43 -16.21
C VAL A 323 -6.73 5.06 -16.03
N VAL A 324 -7.06 4.09 -16.89
CA VAL A 324 -6.36 2.80 -16.98
C VAL A 324 -5.87 2.56 -18.41
N GLN A 325 -4.58 2.35 -18.58
CA GLN A 325 -3.94 2.13 -19.89
C GLN A 325 -2.93 1.00 -19.76
N ASP A 326 -3.11 -0.07 -20.54
CA ASP A 326 -2.20 -1.22 -20.52
C ASP A 326 -2.10 -1.85 -19.11
N VAL A 327 -3.24 -2.14 -18.50
CA VAL A 327 -3.34 -2.69 -17.15
C VAL A 327 -3.70 -4.17 -17.21
N LEU A 328 -2.92 -4.99 -16.52
CA LEU A 328 -3.21 -6.41 -16.32
C LEU A 328 -3.54 -6.67 -14.84
N ILE A 329 -4.74 -7.19 -14.60
CA ILE A 329 -5.14 -7.76 -13.31
C ILE A 329 -5.24 -9.27 -13.47
N ARG A 330 -4.51 -10.02 -12.61
CA ARG A 330 -4.47 -11.47 -12.69
C ARG A 330 -4.58 -12.13 -11.32
N GLY A 331 -5.38 -13.20 -11.23
CA GLY A 331 -5.43 -14.03 -10.02
C GLY A 331 -6.16 -13.38 -8.84
N SER A 332 -7.06 -12.42 -9.10
CA SER A 332 -7.78 -11.73 -8.02
C SER A 332 -8.58 -12.71 -7.16
N ARG A 333 -8.50 -12.59 -5.83
CA ARG A 333 -9.21 -13.44 -4.86
C ARG A 333 -10.70 -13.10 -4.71
N SER A 334 -11.17 -12.12 -5.47
CA SER A 334 -12.57 -11.70 -5.61
C SER A 334 -12.81 -11.22 -7.05
N ALA A 335 -13.49 -10.09 -7.25
CA ALA A 335 -13.58 -9.48 -8.57
C ALA A 335 -12.22 -8.87 -8.99
N GLY A 336 -11.97 -8.76 -10.29
CA GLY A 336 -10.81 -8.00 -10.76
C GLY A 336 -10.96 -6.52 -10.42
N VAL A 337 -12.07 -5.93 -10.84
CA VAL A 337 -12.38 -4.53 -10.57
C VAL A 337 -13.82 -4.38 -10.08
N THR A 338 -14.03 -3.53 -9.08
CA THR A 338 -15.37 -3.11 -8.65
C THR A 338 -15.51 -1.59 -8.72
N LEU A 339 -16.58 -1.12 -9.36
CA LEU A 339 -16.95 0.29 -9.38
C LEU A 339 -18.07 0.53 -8.39
N GLU A 340 -17.86 1.44 -7.46
CA GLU A 340 -18.93 1.94 -6.59
C GLU A 340 -19.84 2.89 -7.35
N LEU A 341 -21.03 3.13 -6.81
CA LEU A 341 -22.07 3.92 -7.47
C LEU A 341 -21.53 5.31 -7.84
N GLY A 342 -21.36 5.59 -9.14
CA GLY A 342 -20.86 6.88 -9.65
C GLY A 342 -19.38 6.92 -10.01
N GLY A 343 -18.61 5.86 -9.72
CA GLY A 343 -17.28 5.66 -10.31
C GLY A 343 -17.36 5.51 -11.84
N ARG A 344 -16.34 5.97 -12.55
CA ARG A 344 -16.22 5.79 -14.01
C ARG A 344 -14.76 5.68 -14.39
N PHE A 345 -14.45 4.94 -15.45
CA PHE A 345 -13.15 5.10 -16.09
C PHE A 345 -13.14 6.37 -16.93
N HIS A 346 -11.98 6.99 -17.06
CA HIS A 346 -11.79 8.11 -17.97
C HIS A 346 -11.91 7.64 -19.44
N PRO A 347 -12.46 8.44 -20.38
CA PRO A 347 -12.59 8.05 -21.79
C PRO A 347 -11.29 7.67 -22.50
N SER A 348 -10.13 8.11 -21.99
CA SER A 348 -8.81 7.72 -22.54
C SER A 348 -8.37 6.31 -22.14
N SER A 349 -9.17 5.59 -21.34
CA SER A 349 -8.81 4.28 -20.81
C SER A 349 -8.93 3.19 -21.88
N HIS A 350 -7.94 2.30 -21.96
CA HIS A 350 -7.87 1.23 -22.94
C HIS A 350 -6.92 0.12 -22.48
N ASN A 351 -7.03 -1.04 -23.12
CA ASN A 351 -6.20 -2.22 -22.85
C ASN A 351 -6.20 -2.64 -21.38
N LEU A 352 -7.39 -2.78 -20.80
CA LEU A 352 -7.59 -3.40 -19.49
C LEU A 352 -7.79 -4.90 -19.67
N THR A 353 -6.87 -5.72 -19.18
CA THR A 353 -6.98 -7.18 -19.19
C THR A 353 -7.23 -7.67 -17.77
N ILE A 354 -8.28 -8.48 -17.59
CA ILE A 354 -8.62 -9.08 -16.31
C ILE A 354 -8.84 -10.57 -16.51
N THR A 355 -8.03 -11.38 -15.82
CA THR A 355 -8.06 -12.83 -15.95
C THR A 355 -7.87 -13.53 -14.61
N GLN A 356 -8.37 -14.75 -14.50
CA GLN A 356 -8.25 -15.60 -13.31
C GLN A 356 -8.79 -14.94 -12.03
N SER A 357 -9.75 -14.02 -12.14
CA SER A 357 -10.51 -13.55 -10.98
C SER A 357 -11.36 -14.68 -10.42
N ALA A 358 -11.42 -14.79 -9.08
CA ALA A 358 -12.19 -15.80 -8.37
C ALA A 358 -13.71 -15.66 -8.57
N THR A 359 -14.17 -14.49 -9.01
CA THR A 359 -15.56 -14.24 -9.40
C THR A 359 -15.64 -13.67 -10.82
N TYR A 360 -15.84 -12.37 -10.95
CA TYR A 360 -16.06 -11.66 -12.20
C TYR A 360 -14.86 -10.76 -12.54
N PRO A 361 -14.61 -10.48 -13.83
CA PRO A 361 -13.65 -9.45 -14.21
C PRO A 361 -14.04 -8.07 -13.65
N LEU A 362 -15.30 -7.69 -13.78
CA LEU A 362 -15.84 -6.38 -13.41
C LEU A 362 -17.17 -6.53 -12.67
N GLY A 363 -17.33 -5.78 -11.57
CA GLY A 363 -18.60 -5.57 -10.88
C GLY A 363 -18.97 -4.08 -10.86
N LEU A 364 -20.12 -3.70 -11.41
CA LEU A 364 -20.51 -2.29 -11.57
C LEU A 364 -22.03 -2.11 -11.70
N TYR A 365 -22.51 -0.88 -11.65
CA TYR A 365 -23.91 -0.52 -11.92
C TYR A 365 -24.16 -0.32 -13.42
N ALA A 366 -25.38 -0.57 -13.89
CA ALA A 366 -25.73 -0.50 -15.32
C ALA A 366 -25.34 0.85 -15.98
N ARG A 367 -25.50 1.96 -15.26
CA ARG A 367 -25.13 3.31 -15.70
C ARG A 367 -23.64 3.50 -16.00
N GLN A 368 -22.77 2.59 -15.57
CA GLN A 368 -21.31 2.66 -15.73
C GLN A 368 -20.80 1.87 -16.94
N ILE A 369 -21.65 1.02 -17.55
CA ILE A 369 -21.27 0.18 -18.69
C ILE A 369 -20.66 0.97 -19.85
N PRO A 370 -21.19 2.15 -20.26
CA PRO A 370 -20.62 2.92 -21.37
C PRO A 370 -19.17 3.36 -21.14
N PHE A 371 -18.71 3.38 -19.89
CA PHE A 371 -17.37 3.82 -19.52
C PHE A 371 -16.39 2.68 -19.31
N ILE A 372 -16.79 1.41 -19.49
CA ILE A 372 -15.82 0.31 -19.46
C ILE A 372 -14.76 0.59 -20.55
N PRO A 373 -13.46 0.33 -20.35
CA PRO A 373 -12.43 0.46 -21.38
C PRO A 373 -12.36 -0.77 -22.30
N ALA A 374 -11.82 -0.61 -23.51
CA ALA A 374 -11.56 -1.76 -24.38
C ALA A 374 -10.54 -2.67 -23.70
N GLY A 375 -10.69 -3.99 -23.84
CA GLY A 375 -9.93 -4.94 -23.01
C GLY A 375 -10.25 -6.40 -23.31
N ASP A 376 -9.68 -7.29 -22.49
CA ASP A 376 -10.00 -8.72 -22.46
C ASP A 376 -10.46 -9.12 -21.05
N TYR A 377 -11.65 -9.68 -20.98
CA TYR A 377 -12.35 -10.00 -19.73
C TYR A 377 -12.66 -11.49 -19.58
N ARG A 378 -11.99 -12.34 -20.39
CA ARG A 378 -12.17 -13.79 -20.40
C ARG A 378 -11.22 -14.52 -19.44
N PHE A 379 -11.48 -15.81 -19.24
CA PHE A 379 -10.71 -16.70 -18.38
C PHE A 379 -10.78 -16.34 -16.89
N ASN A 380 -11.91 -15.80 -16.45
CA ASN A 380 -12.29 -15.60 -15.06
C ASN A 380 -13.19 -16.76 -14.60
N ALA A 381 -13.43 -16.88 -13.29
CA ALA A 381 -14.35 -17.90 -12.79
C ALA A 381 -15.75 -17.76 -13.43
N ILE A 382 -16.16 -16.52 -13.68
CA ILE A 382 -17.31 -16.18 -14.50
C ILE A 382 -16.89 -15.14 -15.54
N ASP A 383 -16.91 -15.53 -16.80
CA ASP A 383 -16.66 -14.66 -17.95
C ASP A 383 -17.89 -13.81 -18.28
N ALA A 384 -18.24 -12.88 -17.38
CA ALA A 384 -19.30 -11.90 -17.55
C ALA A 384 -19.02 -10.63 -16.73
N ILE A 385 -19.53 -9.49 -17.20
CA ILE A 385 -19.58 -8.26 -16.40
C ILE A 385 -20.75 -8.40 -15.42
N ASP A 386 -20.49 -8.40 -14.11
CA ASP A 386 -21.55 -8.43 -13.09
C ASP A 386 -22.16 -7.03 -12.98
N VAL A 387 -23.43 -6.93 -13.34
CA VAL A 387 -24.19 -5.68 -13.27
C VAL A 387 -25.06 -5.72 -12.01
N ILE A 388 -24.76 -4.81 -11.09
CA ILE A 388 -25.20 -4.87 -9.70
C ILE A 388 -26.25 -3.78 -9.43
N GLY A 389 -27.30 -4.15 -8.71
CA GLY A 389 -28.36 -3.24 -8.25
C GLY A 389 -29.56 -3.10 -9.21
N ASP A 390 -30.67 -2.59 -8.68
CA ASP A 390 -31.97 -2.47 -9.38
C ASP A 390 -32.12 -1.18 -10.21
N TYR A 391 -31.07 -0.36 -10.26
CA TYR A 391 -31.07 0.84 -11.08
C TYR A 391 -30.87 0.42 -12.53
N GLY A 392 -31.90 0.59 -13.37
CA GLY A 392 -31.82 0.39 -14.81
C GLY A 392 -30.75 1.27 -15.48
N VAL A 393 -30.82 1.43 -16.80
CA VAL A 393 -29.91 2.32 -17.57
C VAL A 393 -29.93 3.80 -17.13
N GLY A 394 -30.82 4.19 -16.21
CA GLY A 394 -31.02 5.57 -15.78
C GLY A 394 -31.83 6.36 -16.80
N TYR A 395 -31.73 7.69 -16.76
CA TYR A 395 -32.50 8.60 -17.61
C TYR A 395 -31.75 9.05 -18.89
N ASP A 396 -30.48 8.66 -19.04
CA ASP A 396 -29.65 9.04 -20.19
C ASP A 396 -29.69 7.95 -21.27
N SER A 397 -29.63 8.37 -22.53
CA SER A 397 -29.50 7.43 -23.65
C SER A 397 -28.07 6.90 -23.74
N VAL A 398 -27.91 5.58 -23.81
CA VAL A 398 -26.62 4.91 -23.74
C VAL A 398 -26.48 3.82 -24.80
N SER A 399 -25.23 3.57 -25.22
CA SER A 399 -24.88 2.46 -26.09
C SER A 399 -23.98 1.48 -25.34
N TRP A 400 -24.28 0.19 -25.41
CA TRP A 400 -23.47 -0.88 -24.86
C TRP A 400 -22.82 -1.67 -25.98
N ARG A 401 -21.51 -1.81 -25.87
CA ARG A 401 -20.69 -2.51 -26.86
C ARG A 401 -20.50 -3.98 -26.55
N ASN A 402 -20.10 -4.75 -27.54
CA ASN A 402 -19.67 -6.13 -27.31
C ASN A 402 -18.26 -6.15 -26.70
N LEU A 403 -18.12 -6.64 -25.46
CA LEU A 403 -16.85 -6.77 -24.74
C LEU A 403 -16.21 -8.16 -24.89
N GLY A 404 -16.79 -9.04 -25.71
CA GLY A 404 -16.38 -10.44 -25.83
C GLY A 404 -16.87 -11.33 -24.68
N VAL A 405 -17.57 -10.75 -23.70
CA VAL A 405 -18.24 -11.43 -22.58
C VAL A 405 -19.63 -10.83 -22.35
N PRO A 406 -20.60 -11.57 -21.77
CA PRO A 406 -21.94 -11.07 -21.50
C PRO A 406 -21.99 -10.00 -20.41
N TYR A 407 -23.04 -9.18 -20.43
CA TYR A 407 -23.48 -8.40 -19.28
C TYR A 407 -24.49 -9.22 -18.47
N ARG A 408 -24.17 -9.53 -17.21
CA ARG A 408 -24.99 -10.37 -16.34
C ARG A 408 -25.74 -9.53 -15.32
N PHE A 409 -27.07 -9.59 -15.37
CA PHE A 409 -27.99 -8.90 -14.47
C PHE A 409 -28.60 -9.90 -13.50
N ARG A 410 -28.26 -9.78 -12.20
CA ARG A 410 -28.83 -10.65 -11.16
C ARG A 410 -30.26 -10.27 -10.77
N THR A 411 -30.65 -9.02 -10.95
CA THR A 411 -31.96 -8.49 -10.53
C THR A 411 -32.81 -7.95 -11.69
N GLY A 412 -32.50 -8.36 -12.92
CA GLY A 412 -33.20 -7.90 -14.13
C GLY A 412 -32.66 -6.58 -14.67
N LEU A 413 -33.29 -6.07 -15.72
CA LEU A 413 -32.86 -4.85 -16.42
C LEU A 413 -34.05 -3.94 -16.71
N GLY A 414 -34.05 -2.74 -16.13
CA GLY A 414 -34.96 -1.66 -16.50
C GLY A 414 -34.38 -0.76 -17.60
N VAL A 415 -35.19 -0.48 -18.63
CA VAL A 415 -34.86 0.43 -19.73
C VAL A 415 -35.81 1.64 -19.68
N ASP A 416 -35.32 2.72 -19.07
CA ASP A 416 -36.10 3.95 -18.84
C ASP A 416 -35.77 5.08 -19.84
N ALA A 417 -34.68 4.94 -20.60
CA ALA A 417 -34.27 5.82 -21.71
C ALA A 417 -33.92 4.99 -22.96
N THR A 418 -33.18 5.53 -23.94
CA THR A 418 -32.76 4.72 -25.09
C THR A 418 -31.52 3.90 -24.75
N LEU A 419 -31.65 2.57 -24.78
CA LEU A 419 -30.53 1.62 -24.71
C LEU A 419 -30.28 1.05 -26.10
N VAL A 420 -29.09 1.29 -26.65
CA VAL A 420 -28.61 0.68 -27.90
C VAL A 420 -27.64 -0.45 -27.58
N LEU A 421 -27.91 -1.65 -28.06
CA LEU A 421 -27.01 -2.80 -27.97
C LEU A 421 -26.32 -2.99 -29.32
N GLU A 422 -24.99 -2.95 -29.32
CA GLU A 422 -24.19 -3.26 -30.51
C GLU A 422 -24.33 -4.74 -30.92
N PRO A 423 -24.06 -5.09 -32.19
CA PRO A 423 -24.05 -6.48 -32.64
C PRO A 423 -23.19 -7.41 -31.76
N GLY A 424 -23.69 -8.62 -31.53
CA GLY A 424 -23.02 -9.63 -30.72
C GLY A 424 -23.10 -9.43 -29.20
N VAL A 425 -23.73 -8.36 -28.70
CA VAL A 425 -23.96 -8.19 -27.25
C VAL A 425 -24.83 -9.32 -26.70
N THR A 426 -24.41 -9.88 -25.57
CA THR A 426 -25.19 -10.86 -24.80
C THR A 426 -25.60 -10.27 -23.46
N ILE A 427 -26.89 -10.36 -23.14
CA ILE A 427 -27.48 -10.02 -21.84
C ILE A 427 -27.89 -11.32 -21.15
N GLU A 428 -27.37 -11.56 -19.95
CA GLU A 428 -27.78 -12.67 -19.08
C GLU A 428 -28.68 -12.16 -17.96
N VAL A 429 -29.84 -12.81 -17.81
CA VAL A 429 -30.90 -12.37 -16.89
C VAL A 429 -31.06 -13.38 -15.76
N GLY A 430 -31.12 -12.88 -14.52
CA GLY A 430 -31.31 -13.67 -13.30
C GLY A 430 -32.57 -14.53 -13.32
N VAL A 431 -32.56 -15.62 -12.54
CA VAL A 431 -33.70 -16.53 -12.44
C VAL A 431 -34.93 -15.78 -11.90
N GLY A 432 -36.06 -15.91 -12.58
CA GLY A 432 -37.32 -15.22 -12.25
C GLY A 432 -37.30 -13.71 -12.52
N MET A 433 -36.24 -13.19 -13.14
CA MET A 433 -36.12 -11.77 -13.48
C MET A 433 -36.57 -11.51 -14.92
N ARG A 434 -36.66 -10.24 -15.30
CA ARG A 434 -37.08 -9.80 -16.63
C ARG A 434 -36.24 -8.63 -17.13
N VAL A 435 -36.33 -8.39 -18.44
CA VAL A 435 -35.96 -7.10 -19.04
C VAL A 435 -37.26 -6.31 -19.21
N THR A 436 -37.31 -5.07 -18.73
CA THR A 436 -38.48 -4.20 -18.86
C THR A 436 -38.12 -2.98 -19.69
N ALA A 437 -38.78 -2.81 -20.83
CA ALA A 437 -38.74 -1.59 -21.63
C ALA A 437 -40.10 -0.87 -21.50
N GLY A 438 -40.25 -0.11 -20.41
CA GLY A 438 -41.53 0.53 -20.05
C GLY A 438 -41.63 2.00 -20.40
N PHE A 439 -40.52 2.75 -20.29
CA PHE A 439 -40.47 4.19 -20.56
C PHE A 439 -39.45 4.56 -21.65
N GLY A 440 -38.48 3.66 -21.91
CA GLY A 440 -37.40 3.86 -22.85
C GLY A 440 -37.56 3.17 -24.21
N ASN A 441 -36.49 3.21 -25.00
CA ASN A 441 -36.36 2.45 -26.24
C ASN A 441 -35.30 1.36 -26.04
N LEU A 442 -35.64 0.09 -26.30
CA LEU A 442 -34.66 -0.99 -26.39
C LEU A 442 -34.30 -1.23 -27.85
N VAL A 443 -33.08 -0.87 -28.26
CA VAL A 443 -32.60 -0.98 -29.64
C VAL A 443 -31.56 -2.10 -29.70
N ALA A 444 -32.01 -3.30 -30.05
CA ALA A 444 -31.19 -4.48 -30.24
C ALA A 444 -31.12 -4.81 -31.75
N VAL A 445 -30.04 -4.36 -32.40
CA VAL A 445 -29.84 -4.54 -33.85
C VAL A 445 -28.53 -5.29 -34.06
N GLY A 446 -28.63 -6.62 -34.14
CA GLY A 446 -27.51 -7.51 -34.44
C GLY A 446 -27.28 -7.69 -35.94
N THR A 447 -26.42 -8.64 -36.28
CA THR A 447 -26.21 -9.12 -37.65
C THR A 447 -26.47 -10.62 -37.74
N ALA A 448 -26.47 -11.18 -38.96
CA ALA A 448 -26.61 -12.63 -39.15
C ALA A 448 -25.47 -13.45 -38.51
N THR A 449 -24.27 -12.87 -38.41
CA THR A 449 -23.10 -13.52 -37.77
C THR A 449 -23.00 -13.21 -36.28
N ASP A 450 -23.49 -12.03 -35.86
CA ASP A 450 -23.36 -11.52 -34.50
C ASP A 450 -24.72 -11.02 -33.99
N PRO A 451 -25.67 -11.93 -33.71
CA PRO A 451 -26.97 -11.55 -33.19
C PRO A 451 -26.85 -11.00 -31.76
N VAL A 452 -27.74 -10.08 -31.39
CA VAL A 452 -27.90 -9.69 -29.98
C VAL A 452 -28.64 -10.82 -29.26
N THR A 453 -28.13 -11.26 -28.11
CA THR A 453 -28.68 -12.41 -27.38
C THR A 453 -29.18 -12.00 -26.00
N PHE A 454 -30.40 -12.38 -25.65
CA PHE A 454 -30.94 -12.36 -24.30
C PHE A 454 -31.13 -13.81 -23.84
N ARG A 455 -30.55 -14.17 -22.69
CA ARG A 455 -30.64 -15.53 -22.14
C ARG A 455 -30.67 -15.55 -20.62
N SER A 456 -30.97 -16.71 -20.05
CA SER A 456 -30.87 -16.91 -18.61
C SER A 456 -29.43 -16.99 -18.13
N VAL A 457 -29.18 -16.63 -16.87
CA VAL A 457 -27.96 -17.00 -16.13
C VAL A 457 -27.82 -18.52 -15.92
N THR A 458 -28.89 -19.28 -16.16
CA THR A 458 -28.90 -20.76 -16.19
C THR A 458 -29.31 -21.25 -17.59
N PRO A 459 -28.40 -21.23 -18.58
CA PRO A 459 -28.73 -21.62 -19.95
C PRO A 459 -29.24 -23.06 -20.05
N GLY A 460 -30.22 -23.28 -20.93
CA GLY A 460 -30.82 -24.60 -21.16
C GLY A 460 -31.95 -24.96 -20.20
N VAL A 461 -32.42 -24.00 -19.38
CA VAL A 461 -33.57 -24.17 -18.49
C VAL A 461 -34.72 -23.27 -18.98
N PRO A 462 -35.66 -23.79 -19.80
CA PRO A 462 -36.80 -23.02 -20.31
C PRO A 462 -37.64 -22.42 -19.17
N GLY A 463 -38.14 -21.19 -19.34
CA GLY A 463 -38.91 -20.48 -18.33
C GLY A 463 -38.12 -20.05 -17.09
N SER A 464 -36.79 -20.06 -17.14
CA SER A 464 -35.96 -19.68 -15.98
C SER A 464 -35.93 -18.18 -15.72
N TRP A 465 -36.27 -17.35 -16.71
CA TRP A 465 -36.50 -15.91 -16.57
C TRP A 465 -37.79 -15.54 -17.32
N MET A 466 -38.38 -14.36 -17.06
CA MET A 466 -39.73 -14.04 -17.52
C MET A 466 -39.81 -13.45 -18.94
N GLY A 467 -38.67 -13.37 -19.64
CA GLY A 467 -38.60 -12.73 -20.95
C GLY A 467 -38.48 -11.20 -20.91
N ILE A 468 -38.75 -10.58 -22.06
CA ILE A 468 -38.73 -9.12 -22.26
C ILE A 468 -40.15 -8.60 -22.17
N GLU A 469 -40.41 -7.74 -21.18
CA GLU A 469 -41.67 -7.06 -20.99
C GLU A 469 -41.62 -5.67 -21.62
N MET A 470 -42.51 -5.45 -22.58
CA MET A 470 -42.79 -4.13 -23.14
C MET A 470 -43.93 -3.53 -22.31
N GLY A 471 -43.71 -2.38 -21.68
CA GLY A 471 -44.67 -1.82 -20.72
C GLY A 471 -46.06 -1.53 -21.32
N ALA A 472 -47.06 -1.34 -20.45
CA ALA A 472 -48.43 -1.01 -20.85
C ALA A 472 -48.59 0.40 -21.43
N ALA A 473 -47.65 1.31 -21.13
CA ALA A 473 -47.47 2.55 -21.88
C ALA A 473 -46.64 2.19 -23.11
N SER A 474 -47.17 2.43 -24.31
CA SER A 474 -46.56 2.06 -25.59
C SER A 474 -45.03 2.14 -25.55
N PRO A 475 -44.29 1.05 -25.84
CA PRO A 475 -42.84 1.11 -25.88
C PRO A 475 -42.43 2.27 -26.78
N GLY A 476 -41.36 2.98 -26.41
CA GLY A 476 -40.94 4.15 -27.18
C GLY A 476 -40.84 3.77 -28.66
N PRO A 477 -41.29 4.64 -29.60
CA PRO A 477 -41.40 4.29 -31.03
C PRO A 477 -40.04 3.92 -31.67
N GLY A 478 -38.93 4.12 -30.96
CA GLY A 478 -37.60 3.72 -31.38
C GLY A 478 -37.19 2.30 -30.98
N THR A 479 -37.99 1.56 -30.22
CA THR A 479 -37.68 0.16 -29.86
C THR A 479 -37.59 -0.70 -31.13
N ARG A 480 -36.49 -1.46 -31.27
CA ARG A 480 -36.21 -2.28 -32.43
C ARG A 480 -35.50 -3.57 -32.03
N PHE A 481 -35.98 -4.68 -32.58
CA PHE A 481 -35.31 -5.97 -32.54
C PHE A 481 -35.03 -6.42 -33.97
N ASP A 482 -33.76 -6.64 -34.31
CA ASP A 482 -33.31 -7.08 -35.62
C ASP A 482 -32.12 -8.02 -35.42
N HIS A 483 -32.20 -9.26 -35.94
CA HIS A 483 -31.24 -10.34 -35.64
C HIS A 483 -31.00 -10.54 -34.13
N VAL A 484 -32.07 -10.91 -33.42
CA VAL A 484 -32.07 -11.10 -31.96
C VAL A 484 -32.41 -12.53 -31.60
N VAL A 485 -31.70 -13.09 -30.62
CA VAL A 485 -31.98 -14.39 -30.00
C VAL A 485 -32.51 -14.16 -28.59
N ILE A 486 -33.67 -14.74 -28.29
CA ILE A 486 -34.23 -14.82 -26.93
C ILE A 486 -34.28 -16.30 -26.57
N ALA A 487 -33.52 -16.70 -25.54
CA ALA A 487 -33.40 -18.08 -25.10
C ALA A 487 -33.82 -18.23 -23.63
N ASP A 488 -34.30 -19.41 -23.25
CA ASP A 488 -34.59 -19.82 -21.86
C ASP A 488 -35.72 -19.04 -21.12
N ALA A 489 -36.45 -18.17 -21.84
CA ALA A 489 -37.58 -17.40 -21.32
C ALA A 489 -38.85 -18.22 -21.13
#